data_AF-A0A7S0GPP8-F1
#
_entry.id   AF-A0A7S0GPP8-F1
#
_cell.length_a   1.000
_cell.length_b   1.000
_cell.length_c   1.000
_cell.angle_alpha   90.00
_cell.angle_beta   90.00
_cell.angle_gamma   90.00
#
_symmetry.space_group_name_H-M   'P 1'
#
loop_
_entity.id
_entity.type
_entity.pdbx_description
1 polymer ?
#
loop_
_entity_poly.entity_id
_entity_poly.type
_entity_poly.pdbx_seq_one_letter_code
_entity_poly.pdbx_strand_id
1 'polypeptide(L)'
;MDDRRRDQKKSNPRPSDVRFPCFLSRTGECCKANEMVDDTAVPSGSGVKKDVSTAILERKKSPNRLVVDEAVNDDNSVVALNLAKMDELQLFRGDTVLIKGKKRKDTVCIVLADEFCEEGKIRMNKVVRKNLRVRLGDVVSVHQCTDVKYGQRIPVLP
;
A
#
# COMPACT_ATOMS: atom_id res chain seq x y z
N MET A 1 -39.48 -6.92 57.18
CA MET A 1 -38.75 -5.68 56.83
C MET A 1 -38.14 -5.88 55.46
N ASP A 2 -38.72 -5.19 54.46
CA ASP A 2 -38.07 -4.10 53.72
C ASP A 2 -36.75 -4.38 52.97
N ASP A 3 -36.57 -3.92 51.72
CA ASP A 3 -37.52 -3.40 50.73
C ASP A 3 -36.88 -3.46 49.31
N ARG A 4 -37.69 -3.18 48.29
CA ARG A 4 -37.41 -2.98 46.85
C ARG A 4 -36.05 -2.31 46.51
N ARG A 5 -35.36 -2.85 45.49
CA ARG A 5 -35.00 -2.19 44.19
C ARG A 5 -34.01 -3.10 43.42
N ARG A 6 -34.34 -3.63 42.23
CA ARG A 6 -34.57 -2.99 40.91
C ARG A 6 -33.27 -2.80 40.10
N ASP A 7 -33.30 -3.35 38.90
CA ASP A 7 -32.24 -3.55 37.91
C ASP A 7 -31.44 -2.31 37.48
N GLN A 8 -30.21 -2.56 37.01
CA GLN A 8 -29.80 -2.11 35.67
C GLN A 8 -28.60 -2.85 35.06
N LYS A 9 -28.91 -3.75 34.11
CA LYS A 9 -28.35 -3.78 32.75
C LYS A 9 -26.80 -3.74 32.60
N LYS A 10 -26.18 -4.93 32.51
CA LYS A 10 -24.98 -5.15 31.66
C LYS A 10 -25.36 -6.01 30.47
N SER A 11 -25.13 -5.48 29.28
CA SER A 11 -25.43 -6.11 27.99
C SER A 11 -24.51 -7.30 27.70
N ASN A 12 -25.07 -8.31 27.00
CA ASN A 12 -24.39 -9.55 26.63
C ASN A 12 -23.07 -9.35 25.84
N PRO A 13 -22.12 -10.28 25.95
CA PRO A 13 -20.91 -10.31 25.12
C PRO A 13 -21.25 -10.67 23.67
N ARG A 14 -20.35 -10.34 22.72
CA ARG A 14 -20.42 -10.77 21.32
C ARG A 14 -19.06 -11.23 20.79
N PRO A 15 -19.03 -12.09 19.75
CA PRO A 15 -18.20 -13.29 19.82
C PRO A 15 -17.05 -13.31 18.81
N SER A 16 -15.91 -13.87 19.22
CA SER A 16 -14.78 -14.18 18.34
C SER A 16 -14.52 -15.70 18.19
N ASP A 17 -15.40 -16.55 18.73
CA ASP A 17 -15.38 -17.99 18.51
C ASP A 17 -16.13 -18.36 17.23
N VAL A 18 -15.44 -18.26 16.09
CA VAL A 18 -15.87 -18.90 14.83
C VAL A 18 -14.70 -19.70 14.26
N ARG A 19 -14.47 -20.86 14.86
CA ARG A 19 -13.49 -21.85 14.42
C ARG A 19 -14.12 -22.67 13.28
N PHE A 20 -13.71 -22.43 12.04
CA PHE A 20 -14.04 -23.29 10.88
C PHE A 20 -12.79 -23.91 10.26
N PRO A 21 -12.91 -25.09 9.62
CA PRO A 21 -11.80 -26.01 9.46
C PRO A 21 -10.89 -25.67 8.29
N CYS A 22 -9.61 -26.02 8.44
CA CYS A 22 -8.69 -26.12 7.32
C CYS A 22 -9.11 -27.32 6.44
N PHE A 23 -9.87 -27.06 5.37
CA PHE A 23 -10.18 -28.08 4.37
C PHE A 23 -9.34 -27.86 3.12
N LEU A 24 -8.47 -28.82 2.84
CA LEU A 24 -7.47 -28.76 1.78
C LEU A 24 -8.11 -29.18 0.44
N SER A 25 -8.56 -28.22 -0.39
CA SER A 25 -8.98 -28.48 -1.77
C SER A 25 -7.88 -28.12 -2.77
N ARG A 26 -7.25 -29.17 -3.33
CA ARG A 26 -6.50 -29.06 -4.58
C ARG A 26 -7.48 -28.84 -5.74
N THR A 27 -7.57 -27.64 -6.27
CA THR A 27 -7.83 -27.34 -7.70
C THR A 27 -7.60 -25.85 -7.89
N GLY A 28 -7.09 -25.47 -9.06
CA GLY A 28 -6.59 -24.11 -9.27
C GLY A 28 -7.69 -23.14 -9.68
N GLU A 29 -7.68 -21.94 -9.09
CA GLU A 29 -8.14 -20.71 -9.73
C GLU A 29 -7.41 -19.54 -9.07
N CYS A 30 -6.58 -18.83 -9.84
CA CYS A 30 -5.92 -17.62 -9.36
C CYS A 30 -6.94 -16.49 -9.43
N CYS A 31 -7.41 -16.00 -8.28
CA CYS A 31 -8.44 -14.99 -8.18
C CYS A 31 -8.11 -13.74 -9.00
N LYS A 32 -8.78 -13.60 -10.16
CA LYS A 32 -8.90 -12.32 -10.86
C LYS A 32 -10.01 -11.54 -10.17
N ALA A 33 -9.65 -10.49 -9.44
CA ALA A 33 -10.59 -9.49 -8.97
C ALA A 33 -10.28 -8.16 -9.67
N ASN A 34 -11.01 -7.90 -10.76
CA ASN A 34 -11.79 -6.68 -10.99
C ASN A 34 -12.18 -6.56 -12.47
N GLU A 35 -13.49 -6.51 -12.74
CA GLU A 35 -14.10 -6.15 -14.02
C GLU A 35 -15.04 -4.96 -13.83
N MET A 36 -14.96 -3.98 -14.75
CA MET A 36 -16.02 -3.06 -15.23
C MET A 36 -16.67 -2.12 -14.17
N VAL A 37 -17.32 -0.97 -14.44
CA VAL A 37 -17.85 -0.29 -15.66
C VAL A 37 -17.62 1.25 -15.58
N ASP A 38 -17.81 2.07 -16.64
CA ASP A 38 -17.23 2.04 -18.00
C ASP A 38 -17.50 3.38 -18.76
N ASP A 39 -17.00 3.49 -20.00
CA ASP A 39 -17.32 4.44 -21.10
C ASP A 39 -17.26 6.00 -20.98
N THR A 40 -16.46 6.64 -21.85
CA THR A 40 -16.98 7.39 -23.03
C THR A 40 -15.88 7.91 -23.98
N ALA A 41 -16.27 8.15 -25.25
CA ALA A 41 -15.58 8.86 -26.35
C ALA A 41 -14.52 8.10 -27.20
N VAL A 42 -14.92 7.80 -28.44
CA VAL A 42 -14.07 7.36 -29.57
C VAL A 42 -13.83 8.56 -30.51
N PRO A 43 -12.61 8.72 -31.07
CA PRO A 43 -12.52 8.95 -32.51
C PRO A 43 -11.53 8.02 -33.25
N SER A 44 -11.78 7.87 -34.54
CA SER A 44 -11.07 7.10 -35.56
C SER A 44 -9.59 7.44 -35.78
N GLY A 45 -8.75 6.45 -36.15
CA GLY A 45 -7.47 6.74 -36.81
C GLY A 45 -6.49 5.57 -37.03
N SER A 46 -6.50 4.99 -38.23
CA SER A 46 -5.40 4.20 -38.87
C SER A 46 -4.90 2.89 -38.21
N GLY A 47 -4.78 1.85 -39.04
CA GLY A 47 -4.25 0.54 -38.64
C GLY A 47 -2.73 0.53 -38.49
N VAL A 48 -2.22 0.92 -37.33
CA VAL A 48 -0.83 0.65 -36.94
C VAL A 48 -0.71 -0.81 -36.50
N LYS A 49 0.17 -1.58 -37.15
CA LYS A 49 0.58 -2.91 -36.68
C LYS A 49 1.26 -2.74 -35.32
N LYS A 50 0.54 -2.98 -34.22
CA LYS A 50 1.12 -2.95 -32.88
C LYS A 50 2.03 -4.16 -32.73
N ASP A 51 3.33 -3.93 -32.69
CA ASP A 51 4.33 -4.99 -32.54
C ASP A 51 4.13 -5.72 -31.21
N VAL A 52 3.58 -6.93 -31.25
CA VAL A 52 3.40 -7.78 -30.05
C VAL A 52 4.73 -7.99 -29.32
N SER A 53 5.84 -7.94 -30.06
CA SER A 53 7.22 -7.98 -29.57
C SER A 53 7.62 -6.82 -28.63
N THR A 54 6.99 -5.64 -28.75
CA THR A 54 7.31 -4.47 -27.88
C THR A 54 6.36 -4.30 -26.70
N ALA A 55 5.24 -5.04 -26.66
CA ALA A 55 4.28 -5.03 -25.54
C ALA A 55 4.89 -5.44 -24.17
N ILE A 56 6.06 -6.11 -24.18
CA ILE A 56 6.83 -6.46 -22.97
C ILE A 56 7.56 -5.24 -22.38
N LEU A 57 7.93 -4.26 -23.22
CA LEU A 57 8.57 -3.00 -22.81
C LEU A 57 7.55 -2.01 -22.26
N GLU A 58 6.33 -2.03 -22.79
CA GLU A 58 5.16 -1.32 -22.24
C GLU A 58 4.66 -1.97 -20.95
N ARG A 59 5.51 -1.95 -19.90
CA ARG A 59 5.13 -2.37 -18.56
C ARG A 59 3.94 -1.54 -18.10
N LYS A 60 2.75 -2.16 -18.12
CA LYS A 60 1.48 -1.63 -17.63
C LYS A 60 1.74 -0.81 -16.36
N LYS A 61 1.26 0.44 -16.34
CA LYS A 61 1.36 1.30 -15.16
C LYS A 61 0.52 0.71 -14.03
N SER A 62 1.12 -0.17 -13.23
CA SER A 62 0.57 -0.61 -11.95
C SER A 62 0.41 0.61 -11.03
N PRO A 63 -0.72 0.80 -10.34
CA PRO A 63 -0.97 2.00 -9.53
C PRO A 63 0.07 2.20 -8.42
N ASN A 64 0.64 1.12 -7.90
CA ASN A 64 1.71 1.08 -6.89
C ASN A 64 3.04 1.75 -7.30
N ARG A 65 3.14 2.33 -8.50
CA ARG A 65 4.38 2.79 -9.13
C ARG A 65 4.49 4.31 -9.07
N LEU A 66 5.17 4.80 -8.03
CA LEU A 66 5.25 6.23 -7.70
C LEU A 66 6.63 6.83 -8.02
N VAL A 67 6.67 8.14 -8.28
CA VAL A 67 7.89 8.90 -8.61
C VAL A 67 8.44 9.58 -7.36
N VAL A 68 9.73 9.38 -7.07
CA VAL A 68 10.42 9.91 -5.89
C VAL A 68 10.58 11.43 -5.99
N ASP A 69 10.04 12.13 -4.99
CA ASP A 69 10.14 13.58 -4.81
C ASP A 69 10.83 13.95 -3.48
N GLU A 70 11.23 15.21 -3.35
CA GLU A 70 11.84 15.77 -2.14
C GLU A 70 10.78 15.97 -1.05
N ALA A 71 11.04 15.45 0.16
CA ALA A 71 10.23 15.77 1.34
C ALA A 71 10.76 17.03 2.04
N VAL A 72 9.85 17.84 2.60
CA VAL A 72 10.20 18.91 3.56
C VAL A 72 10.44 18.33 4.96
N ASN A 73 9.89 17.15 5.25
CA ASN A 73 10.00 16.47 6.53
C ASN A 73 11.27 15.59 6.58
N ASP A 74 12.08 15.77 7.62
CA ASP A 74 13.35 15.05 7.83
C ASP A 74 13.21 13.65 8.45
N ASP A 75 12.00 13.17 8.70
CA ASP A 75 11.77 11.87 9.34
C ASP A 75 12.28 10.69 8.50
N ASN A 76 13.11 9.83 9.12
CA ASN A 76 13.74 8.70 8.45
C ASN A 76 12.80 7.51 8.20
N SER A 77 11.68 7.47 8.92
CA SER A 77 10.72 6.35 8.94
C SER A 77 9.38 6.71 8.29
N VAL A 78 9.22 7.93 7.79
CA VAL A 78 7.93 8.47 7.34
C VAL A 78 7.98 8.83 5.87
N VAL A 79 6.86 8.61 5.18
CA VAL A 79 6.68 8.91 3.76
C VAL A 79 5.33 9.58 3.57
N ALA A 80 5.33 10.68 2.81
CA ALA A 80 4.12 11.43 2.50
C ALA A 80 3.58 11.06 1.10
N LEU A 81 2.27 10.84 1.03
CA LEU A 81 1.50 10.53 -0.17
C LEU A 81 0.21 11.37 -0.21
N ASN A 82 -0.33 11.59 -1.41
CA ASN A 82 -1.67 12.17 -1.56
C ASN A 82 -2.77 11.19 -1.11
N LEU A 83 -3.86 11.73 -0.56
CA LEU A 83 -5.02 10.98 -0.06
C LEU A 83 -5.65 10.11 -1.15
N ALA A 84 -5.86 10.65 -2.35
CA ALA A 84 -6.46 9.89 -3.47
C ALA A 84 -5.67 8.61 -3.82
N LYS A 85 -4.33 8.62 -3.68
CA LYS A 85 -3.52 7.41 -3.87
C LYS A 85 -3.51 6.47 -2.68
N MET A 86 -3.77 6.97 -1.48
CA MET A 86 -4.02 6.09 -0.35
C MET A 86 -5.29 5.28 -0.58
N ASP A 87 -6.37 5.94 -1.00
CA ASP A 87 -7.66 5.30 -1.24
C ASP A 87 -7.58 4.25 -2.37
N GLU A 88 -6.92 4.58 -3.49
CA GLU A 88 -6.64 3.62 -4.58
C GLU A 88 -5.81 2.41 -4.13
N LEU A 89 -4.80 2.62 -3.29
CA LEU A 89 -3.92 1.58 -2.78
C LEU A 89 -4.46 0.92 -1.50
N GLN A 90 -5.65 1.33 -1.05
CA GLN A 90 -6.31 0.92 0.20
C GLN A 90 -5.42 1.06 1.45
N LEU A 91 -4.56 2.08 1.46
CA LEU A 91 -3.68 2.44 2.57
C LEU A 91 -4.38 3.41 3.52
N PHE A 92 -4.15 3.24 4.82
CA PHE A 92 -4.60 4.17 5.85
C PHE A 92 -3.43 4.96 6.45
N ARG A 93 -3.77 6.10 7.09
CA ARG A 93 -2.81 6.93 7.82
C ARG A 93 -2.22 6.12 8.99
N GLY A 94 -0.90 5.97 9.01
CA GLY A 94 -0.19 5.16 10.01
C GLY A 94 0.12 3.72 9.57
N ASP A 95 -0.30 3.30 8.38
CA ASP A 95 0.04 1.97 7.86
C ASP A 95 1.54 1.82 7.59
N THR A 96 2.02 0.58 7.72
CA THR A 96 3.40 0.20 7.40
C THR A 96 3.50 -0.31 5.97
N VAL A 97 4.33 0.35 5.17
CA VAL A 97 4.57 0.02 3.77
C VAL A 97 5.99 -0.47 3.55
N LEU A 98 6.11 -1.51 2.74
CA LEU A 98 7.35 -1.97 2.15
C LEU A 98 7.55 -1.26 0.81
N ILE A 99 8.53 -0.35 0.78
CA ILE A 99 8.96 0.33 -0.44
C ILE A 99 10.08 -0.49 -1.07
N LYS A 100 9.84 -0.98 -2.28
CA LYS A 100 10.84 -1.70 -3.09
C LYS A 100 11.57 -0.71 -3.98
N GLY A 101 12.87 -0.60 -3.76
CA GLY A 101 13.77 0.30 -4.47
C GLY A 101 14.57 -0.39 -5.57
N LYS A 102 15.70 0.22 -5.93
CA LYS A 102 16.62 -0.34 -6.93
C LYS A 102 17.61 -1.32 -6.28
N LYS A 103 18.17 -2.22 -7.09
CA LYS A 103 19.21 -3.19 -6.66
C LYS A 103 18.78 -4.10 -5.48
N ARG A 104 17.52 -4.56 -5.47
CA ARG A 104 16.93 -5.43 -4.42
C ARG A 104 17.10 -4.87 -3.01
N LYS A 105 16.87 -3.56 -2.89
CA LYS A 105 16.90 -2.86 -1.62
C LYS A 105 15.51 -2.37 -1.29
N ASP A 106 15.05 -2.75 -0.11
CA ASP A 106 13.71 -2.47 0.37
C ASP A 106 13.81 -1.72 1.71
N THR A 107 12.84 -0.86 2.01
CA THR A 107 12.71 -0.17 3.30
C THR A 107 11.27 -0.23 3.79
N VAL A 108 11.09 -0.35 5.10
CA VAL A 108 9.78 -0.19 5.73
C VAL A 108 9.62 1.27 6.17
N CYS A 109 8.51 1.89 5.80
CA CYS A 109 8.15 3.25 6.20
C CYS A 109 6.69 3.29 6.69
N ILE A 110 6.35 4.33 7.43
CA ILE A 110 4.99 4.67 7.87
C ILE A 110 4.41 5.71 6.92
N VAL A 111 3.15 5.54 6.54
CA VAL A 111 2.45 6.41 5.60
C VAL A 111 1.75 7.58 6.31
N LEU A 112 2.07 8.81 5.92
CA LEU A 112 1.33 10.02 6.28
C LEU A 112 0.67 10.64 5.04
N ALA A 113 -0.51 11.22 5.26
CA ALA A 113 -1.27 11.90 4.22
C ALA A 113 -0.85 13.38 4.12
N ASP A 114 -0.59 13.82 2.89
CA ASP A 114 -0.20 15.19 2.58
C ASP A 114 -0.99 15.68 1.37
N GLU A 115 -1.76 16.74 1.56
CA GLU A 115 -2.61 17.36 0.54
C GLU A 115 -1.80 18.18 -0.47
N PHE A 116 -0.54 18.51 -0.16
CA PHE A 116 0.37 19.23 -1.07
C PHE A 116 1.13 18.30 -2.03
N CYS A 117 0.84 17.00 -2.03
CA CYS A 117 1.44 16.00 -2.92
C CYS A 117 0.58 15.74 -4.16
N GLU A 118 1.22 15.61 -5.33
CA GLU A 118 0.55 15.05 -6.50
C GLU A 118 0.36 13.55 -6.39
N GLU A 119 -0.72 13.06 -7.01
CA GLU A 119 -1.05 11.65 -7.19
C GLU A 119 0.04 10.78 -7.85
N GLY A 120 1.00 11.38 -8.57
CA GLY A 120 2.12 10.63 -9.16
C GLY A 120 3.32 10.44 -8.24
N LYS A 121 3.37 11.15 -7.10
CA LYS A 121 4.61 11.44 -6.36
C LYS A 121 4.61 10.83 -4.96
N ILE A 122 5.81 10.49 -4.49
CA ILE A 122 6.09 9.99 -3.15
C ILE A 122 7.23 10.80 -2.54
N ARG A 123 6.92 11.54 -1.48
CA ARG A 123 7.91 12.39 -0.79
C ARG A 123 8.67 11.57 0.24
N MET A 124 10.01 11.60 0.15
CA MET A 124 10.89 10.87 1.08
C MET A 124 12.21 11.59 1.36
N ASN A 125 12.70 11.49 2.60
CA ASN A 125 13.97 12.09 2.99
C ASN A 125 15.18 11.40 2.30
N LYS A 126 16.27 12.14 2.14
CA LYS A 126 17.59 11.76 1.63
C LYS A 126 18.16 10.48 2.23
N VAL A 127 17.89 10.18 3.51
CA VAL A 127 18.29 8.91 4.16
C VAL A 127 17.58 7.72 3.52
N VAL A 128 16.25 7.79 3.35
CA VAL A 128 15.45 6.77 2.65
C VAL A 128 15.93 6.60 1.21
N ARG A 129 16.21 7.71 0.50
CA ARG A 129 16.78 7.69 -0.87
C ARG A 129 18.14 6.97 -0.92
N LYS A 130 19.04 7.22 0.04
CA LYS A 130 20.34 6.55 0.17
C LYS A 130 20.19 5.06 0.51
N ASN A 131 19.23 4.72 1.36
CA ASN A 131 18.90 3.35 1.72
C ASN A 131 18.46 2.57 0.48
N LEU A 132 17.43 3.03 -0.25
CA LEU A 132 16.88 2.42 -1.47
C LEU A 132 17.78 2.53 -2.73
N ARG A 133 18.87 3.32 -2.66
CA ARG A 133 19.75 3.67 -3.80
C ARG A 133 18.99 4.29 -5.00
N VAL A 134 18.07 5.20 -4.70
CA VAL A 134 17.28 5.96 -5.69
C VAL A 134 17.68 7.44 -5.72
N ARG A 135 17.39 8.11 -6.84
CA ARG A 135 17.53 9.57 -7.03
C ARG A 135 16.15 10.22 -7.13
N LEU A 136 16.10 11.55 -7.10
CA LEU A 136 14.86 12.29 -7.43
C LEU A 136 14.42 11.95 -8.87
N GLY A 137 13.12 11.84 -9.10
CA GLY A 137 12.55 11.40 -10.38
C GLY A 137 12.67 9.89 -10.66
N ASP A 138 13.32 9.11 -9.79
CA ASP A 138 13.29 7.65 -9.92
C ASP A 138 11.91 7.08 -9.56
N VAL A 139 11.63 5.90 -10.09
CA VAL A 139 10.40 5.16 -9.85
C VAL A 139 10.61 4.10 -8.77
N VAL A 140 9.72 4.05 -7.79
CA VAL A 140 9.65 3.03 -6.72
C VAL A 140 8.32 2.27 -6.74
N SER A 141 8.25 1.14 -6.05
CA SER A 141 7.02 0.36 -5.89
C SER A 141 6.63 0.24 -4.43
N VAL A 142 5.40 0.60 -4.10
CA VAL A 142 4.85 0.55 -2.73
C VAL A 142 3.97 -0.69 -2.56
N HIS A 143 4.18 -1.43 -1.48
CA HIS A 143 3.33 -2.54 -1.06
C HIS A 143 2.97 -2.40 0.41
N GLN A 144 1.73 -2.77 0.77
CA GLN A 144 1.35 -2.91 2.18
C GLN A 144 2.09 -4.09 2.81
N CYS A 145 2.51 -3.98 4.08
CA CYS A 145 3.10 -5.09 4.82
C CYS A 145 2.61 -5.11 6.27
N THR A 146 1.55 -5.86 6.53
CA THR A 146 0.94 -6.00 7.87
C THR A 146 1.69 -6.94 8.81
N ASP A 147 2.68 -7.72 8.33
CA ASP A 147 3.45 -8.68 9.14
C ASP A 147 4.69 -8.07 9.84
N VAL A 148 4.65 -6.79 10.22
CA VAL A 148 5.72 -6.13 10.97
C VAL A 148 5.67 -6.55 12.44
N LYS A 149 6.42 -7.60 12.78
CA LYS A 149 6.56 -8.10 14.16
C LYS A 149 7.55 -7.25 14.96
N TYR A 150 7.29 -7.10 16.26
CA TYR A 150 8.20 -6.41 17.19
C TYR A 150 9.52 -7.20 17.34
N GLY A 151 10.65 -6.55 17.06
CA GLY A 151 11.98 -7.11 17.25
C GLY A 151 12.39 -7.11 18.73
N GLN A 152 12.86 -8.24 19.25
CA GLN A 152 13.24 -8.37 20.66
C GLN A 152 14.58 -7.70 20.99
N ARG A 153 15.53 -7.70 20.05
CA ARG A 153 16.86 -7.05 20.16
C ARG A 153 17.31 -6.59 18.77
N ILE A 154 17.94 -5.42 18.70
CA ILE A 154 18.49 -4.84 17.46
C ILE A 154 19.95 -4.49 17.72
N PRO A 155 20.93 -5.13 17.05
CA PRO A 155 22.32 -4.69 17.09
C PRO A 155 22.51 -3.50 16.15
N VAL A 156 23.14 -2.44 16.66
CA VAL A 156 23.55 -1.27 15.87
C VAL A 156 25.04 -1.01 16.07
N LEU A 157 25.71 -0.58 15.00
CA LEU A 157 27.10 -0.12 15.01
C LEU A 157 27.14 1.30 14.44
N PRO A 158 27.97 2.21 14.99
CA PRO A 158 28.21 3.54 14.41
C PRO A 158 29.07 3.47 13.13
#